data_AF-A0A0Q8V7A5-F1
#
_entry.id   AF-A0A0Q8V7A5-F1
#
_cell.length_a   1.000
_cell.length_b   1.000
_cell.length_c   1.000
_cell.angle_alpha   90.00
_cell.angle_beta   90.00
_cell.angle_gamma   90.00
#
_symmetry.space_group_name_H-M   'P 1'
#
loop_
_entity.id
_entity.type
_entity.pdbx_description
1 polymer ?
#
loop_
_entity_poly.entity_id
_entity_poly.type
_entity_poly.pdbx_seq_one_letter_code
_entity_poly.pdbx_strand_id
1 'polypeptide(L)' 'MQAGSGGASATCPSCGAEANAVRNPYYGAGLAVHELIVECPQCGVGFLDTVTAAPDAAPRRRRGLWEMLRTLFGR' A
#
# COMPACT_ATOMS: atom_id res chain seq x y z
N MET A 1 20.02 21.29 -11.20
CA MET A 1 18.61 21.10 -11.59
C MET A 1 18.30 19.61 -11.54
N GLN A 2 17.65 19.16 -10.47
CA GLN A 2 16.76 17.98 -10.36
C GLN A 2 16.23 18.00 -8.92
N ALA A 3 15.09 18.65 -8.73
CA ALA A 3 14.26 18.48 -7.54
C ALA A 3 13.35 17.27 -7.79
N GLY A 4 13.11 16.42 -6.78
CA GLY A 4 12.03 15.43 -6.85
C GLY A 4 12.33 14.07 -6.26
N SER A 5 12.68 14.02 -4.98
CA SER A 5 12.40 12.84 -4.15
C SER A 5 12.04 13.37 -2.78
N GLY A 6 10.80 13.84 -2.65
CA GLY A 6 10.16 13.86 -1.34
C GLY A 6 9.96 12.41 -0.93
N GLY A 7 11.06 11.75 -0.54
CA GLY A 7 10.99 10.44 0.09
C GLY A 7 10.18 10.65 1.36
N ALA A 8 9.05 9.96 1.45
CA ALA A 8 8.33 9.90 2.71
C ALA A 8 9.32 9.40 3.76
N SER A 9 9.73 10.26 4.68
CA SER A 9 10.57 9.88 5.80
C SER A 9 9.76 8.88 6.61
N ALA A 10 10.15 7.60 6.55
CA ALA A 10 9.50 6.56 7.31
C ALA A 10 10.10 6.54 8.72
N THR A 11 9.26 6.31 9.73
CA THR A 11 9.72 6.23 11.12
C THR A 11 9.64 4.78 11.58
N CYS A 12 10.70 4.29 12.22
CA CYS A 12 10.71 2.95 12.79
C CYS A 12 9.66 2.84 13.92
N PRO A 13 8.69 1.91 13.82
CA PRO A 13 7.67 1.74 14.85
C PRO A 13 8.23 1.20 16.18
N SER A 14 9.42 0.61 16.16
CA SER A 14 10.05 0.04 17.35
C SER A 14 10.89 1.04 18.14
N CYS A 15 11.70 1.88 17.47
CA CYS A 15 12.62 2.80 18.15
C CYS A 15 12.38 4.28 17.84
N GLY A 16 11.48 4.61 16.92
CA GLY A 16 11.20 5.99 16.53
C GLY A 16 12.28 6.66 15.68
N ALA A 17 13.36 5.96 15.32
CA ALA A 17 14.40 6.50 14.44
C ALA A 17 13.90 6.64 12.99
N GLU A 18 14.53 7.56 12.25
CA GLU A 18 14.33 7.68 10.80
C GLU A 18 14.79 6.38 10.12
N ALA A 19 13.96 5.91 9.20
CA ALA A 19 14.15 4.67 8.46
C ALA A 19 14.28 4.97 6.97
N ASN A 20 15.06 4.14 6.28
CA ASN A 20 15.45 4.37 4.89
C ASN A 20 14.76 3.38 3.96
N ALA A 21 14.30 3.85 2.80
CA ALA A 21 13.83 2.96 1.76
C ALA A 21 15.02 2.27 1.06
N VAL A 22 15.01 0.94 1.03
CA VAL A 22 16.04 0.11 0.41
C VAL A 22 15.41 -0.92 -0.53
N ARG A 23 16.19 -1.43 -1.50
CA ARG A 23 15.74 -2.52 -2.38
C ARG A 23 15.56 -3.78 -1.57
N ASN A 24 14.43 -4.45 -1.79
CA ASN A 24 14.16 -5.74 -1.19
C ASN A 24 14.99 -6.82 -1.88
N PRO A 25 15.92 -7.50 -1.19
CA PRO A 25 16.77 -8.53 -1.80
C PRO A 25 15.98 -9.76 -2.27
N TYR A 26 14.76 -9.94 -1.78
CA TYR A 26 13.88 -11.05 -2.13
C TYR A 26 12.99 -10.75 -3.34
N TYR A 27 12.95 -9.50 -3.79
CA TYR A 27 12.20 -9.11 -4.99
C TYR A 27 12.84 -9.71 -6.23
N GLY A 28 12.01 -10.26 -7.12
CA GLY A 28 12.47 -10.99 -8.32
C GLY A 28 12.87 -12.44 -8.07
N ALA A 29 13.08 -12.87 -6.81
CA ALA A 29 13.31 -14.27 -6.44
C ALA A 29 12.00 -15.06 -6.20
N GLY A 30 10.83 -14.41 -6.34
CA GLY A 30 9.53 -15.00 -6.03
C GLY A 30 9.21 -15.09 -4.54
N LEU A 31 10.07 -14.53 -3.68
CA LEU A 31 9.93 -14.56 -2.22
C LEU A 31 9.34 -13.27 -1.64
N ALA A 32 9.21 -12.22 -2.45
CA ALA A 32 8.54 -10.99 -2.09
C ALA A 32 7.88 -10.32 -3.31
N VAL A 33 6.80 -9.57 -3.05
CA VAL A 33 6.03 -8.83 -4.06
C VAL A 33 6.40 -7.35 -4.13
N HIS A 34 7.01 -6.81 -3.08
CA HIS A 34 7.40 -5.39 -2.98
C HIS A 34 8.87 -5.20 -3.36
N GLU A 35 9.14 -4.31 -4.31
CA GLU A 35 10.49 -3.97 -4.77
C GLU A 35 11.29 -3.19 -3.72
N LEU A 36 10.61 -2.35 -2.94
CA LEU A 36 11.21 -1.52 -1.90
C LEU A 36 10.65 -1.92 -0.53
N ILE A 37 11.52 -1.89 0.48
CA ILE A 37 11.18 -2.04 1.90
C ILE A 37 11.80 -0.88 2.67
N VAL A 38 11.32 -0.64 3.89
CA VAL A 38 11.90 0.35 4.79
C VAL A 38 12.77 -0.36 5.81
N GLU A 39 14.03 0.04 5.95
CA GLU A 39 14.97 -0.52 6.92
C GLU A 39 15.32 0.51 8.00
N CYS A 40 15.24 0.09 9.26
CA CYS A 40 15.73 0.89 10.38
C CYS A 40 17.22 0.61 10.61
N PRO A 41 18.12 1.60 10.49
CA PRO A 41 19.55 1.39 10.70
C PRO A 41 19.93 1.16 12.17
N GLN A 42 19.02 1.40 13.12
CA GLN A 42 19.26 1.19 14.55
C GLN A 42 18.82 -0.19 15.02
N CYS A 43 17.71 -0.70 14.49
CA CYS A 43 17.17 -2.01 14.88
C CYS A 43 17.58 -3.14 13.92
N GLY A 44 18.00 -2.82 12.69
CA GLY A 44 18.28 -3.81 11.64
C GLY A 44 17.03 -4.53 11.12
N VAL A 45 15.83 -4.00 11.40
CA VAL A 45 14.57 -4.59 10.97
C VAL A 45 14.06 -3.89 9.71
N GLY A 46 13.70 -4.69 8.71
CA GLY A 46 13.00 -4.27 7.51
C GLY A 46 11.49 -4.42 7.70
N PHE A 47 10.72 -3.38 7.43
CA PHE A 47 9.26 -3.38 7.49
C PHE A 47 8.67 -2.76 6.22
N LEU A 48 7.42 -3.11 5.92
CA LEU A 48 6.64 -2.38 4.92
C LEU A 48 6.05 -1.17 5.62
N ASP A 49 6.18 0.00 4.99
CA ASP A 49 5.50 1.20 5.47
C ASP A 49 4.00 1.03 5.24
N THR A 50 3.33 0.41 6.19
CA THR A 50 1.87 0.46 6.25
C THR A 50 1.52 1.82 6.81
N VAL A 51 1.52 2.84 5.96
CA VAL A 51 0.58 3.95 6.17
C VAL A 51 -0.75 3.25 6.35
N THR A 52 -1.34 3.36 7.54
CA THR A 52 -2.70 2.91 7.81
C THR A 52 -3.56 3.48 6.71
N ALA A 53 -3.89 2.64 5.73
CA ALA A 53 -4.95 2.95 4.81
C ALA A 53 -6.16 3.07 5.73
N ALA A 54 -6.59 4.32 5.97
CA ALA A 54 -7.95 4.54 6.42
C ALA A 54 -8.82 3.66 5.50
N PRO A 55 -9.71 2.81 6.06
CA PRO A 55 -10.59 2.00 5.24
C PRO A 55 -11.54 2.96 4.52
N ASP A 56 -11.10 3.49 3.39
CA ASP A 56 -11.85 4.46 2.61
C ASP A 56 -12.72 3.73 1.59
N ALA A 57 -13.98 4.14 1.62
CA ALA A 57 -15.02 3.93 0.64
C ALA A 57 -15.46 2.47 0.39
N ALA A 58 -16.52 2.13 1.12
CA ALA A 58 -17.66 1.28 0.76
C ALA A 58 -17.62 0.59 -0.63
N PRO A 59 -17.97 -0.71 -0.74
CA PRO A 59 -18.24 -1.31 -2.04
C PRO A 59 -19.37 -0.53 -2.71
N ARG A 60 -19.09 0.11 -3.86
CA ARG A 60 -20.14 0.63 -4.74
C ARG A 60 -20.98 -0.56 -5.19
N ARG A 61 -22.05 -0.82 -4.45
CA ARG A 61 -23.08 -1.81 -4.73
C ARG A 61 -23.52 -1.59 -6.18
N ARG A 62 -23.25 -2.56 -7.06
CA ARG A 62 -23.70 -2.57 -8.46
C ARG A 62 -25.24 -2.56 -8.50
N ARG A 63 -25.86 -1.38 -8.35
CA ARG A 63 -27.27 -1.12 -8.64
C ARG A 63 -27.37 -0.74 -10.11
N GLY A 64 -27.53 -1.73 -10.97
CA GLY A 64 -27.74 -1.44 -12.40
C GLY A 64 -28.33 -2.59 -13.19
N LEU A 65 -28.03 -3.84 -12.84
CA LEU A 65 -28.49 -4.97 -13.65
C LEU A 65 -29.85 -5.52 -13.22
N TRP A 66 -30.08 -5.67 -11.91
CA TRP A 66 -31.32 -6.26 -11.38
C TRP A 66 -32.54 -5.34 -11.56
N GLU A 67 -32.35 -4.02 -11.42
CA GLU A 67 -33.41 -3.02 -11.61
C GLU A 67 -33.87 -2.95 -13.08
N MET A 68 -32.94 -3.11 -14.02
CA MET A 68 -33.22 -3.13 -15.47
C MET A 68 -33.93 -4.42 -15.91
N LEU A 69 -33.63 -5.55 -15.27
CA LEU A 69 -34.32 -6.82 -15.51
C LEU A 69 -35.78 -6.79 -15.03
N ARG A 70 -36.10 -6.09 -13.93
CA ARG A 70 -37.49 -5.93 -13.45
C ARG A 70 -38.35 -5.10 -14.39
N THR A 71 -37.79 -4.09 -15.03
CA THR A 71 -38.52 -3.24 -15.99
C THR A 71 -38.84 -3.96 -17.30
N LEU A 72 -38.08 -5.00 -17.66
CA LEU A 72 -38.31 -5.79 -18.89
C LEU A 72 -39.31 -6.94 -18.72
N PHE A 73 -39.40 -7.54 -17.53
CA PHE A 73 -40.25 -8.70 -17.25
C PHE A 73 -41.50 -8.39 -16.39
N GLY A 74 -41.77 -7.12 -16.10
CA GLY A 74 -42.89 -6.68 -15.25
C GLY A 74 -44.05 -6.04 -16.01
N ARG A 75 -44.56 -6.70 -17.06
CA ARG A 75 -45.83 -6.35 -17.71
C ARG A 75 -46.71 -7.58 -17.85
#